data_AF-A0A1I8H2Z8-F1
#
_entry.id   AF-A0A1I8H2Z8-F1
#
_cell.length_a   1.000
_cell.length_b   1.000
_cell.length_c   1.000
_cell.angle_alpha   90.00
_cell.angle_beta   90.00
_cell.angle_gamma   90.00
#
_symmetry.space_group_name_H-M   'P 1'
#
loop_
_entity.id
_entity.type
_entity.pdbx_description
1 polymer ?
#
loop_
_entity_poly.entity_id
_entity_poly.type
_entity_poly.pdbx_seq_one_letter_code
_entity_poly.pdbx_strand_id
1 'polypeptide(L)'
;HKPPIPLLPPDEIPIVHTERVQQRPDGSLSITRLVAKDAGEYECIATSETGTIRASSVLAVYNRTRVSPRPAARVEAAKGSNALLNCSAIADSRLANRLTVSWAYRPTFGGESYRP
;
A
#
# COMPACT_ATOMS: atom_id res chain seq x y z
N HIS A 1 -7.79 13.65 -42.92
CA HIS A 1 -7.62 14.68 -41.87
C HIS A 1 -7.20 14.00 -40.58
N LYS A 2 -6.01 14.31 -40.05
CA LYS A 2 -5.59 13.86 -38.72
C LYS A 2 -6.22 14.81 -37.70
N PRO A 3 -6.95 14.33 -36.68
CA PRO A 3 -7.50 15.21 -35.66
C PRO A 3 -6.36 15.93 -34.92
N PRO A 4 -6.54 17.20 -34.53
CA PRO A 4 -5.53 17.93 -33.78
C PRO A 4 -5.31 17.25 -32.42
N ILE A 5 -4.04 17.16 -32.00
CA ILE A 5 -3.68 16.65 -30.68
C ILE A 5 -4.19 17.69 -29.66
N PRO A 6 -4.96 17.31 -28.63
CA PRO A 6 -5.34 18.24 -27.57
C PRO A 6 -4.08 18.76 -26.88
N LEU A 7 -3.88 20.08 -26.89
CA LEU A 7 -2.80 20.72 -26.14
C LEU A 7 -3.18 20.71 -24.65
N LEU A 8 -2.40 19.98 -23.85
CA LEU A 8 -2.52 20.04 -22.39
C LEU A 8 -2.08 21.44 -21.91
N PRO A 9 -2.74 22.05 -20.92
CA PRO A 9 -2.28 23.23 -20.20
C PRO A 9 -0.81 23.14 -19.78
N PRO A 10 -0.11 24.28 -19.69
CA PRO A 10 1.34 24.32 -19.44
C PRO A 10 1.80 23.68 -18.12
N ASP A 11 0.89 23.46 -17.16
CA ASP A 11 1.18 22.83 -15.87
C ASP A 11 0.89 21.31 -15.85
N GLU A 12 0.35 20.75 -16.94
CA GLU A 12 0.00 19.33 -17.03
C GLU A 12 1.15 18.47 -17.56
N ILE A 13 1.68 17.61 -16.70
CA ILE A 13 2.63 16.59 -17.09
C ILE A 13 1.85 15.43 -17.72
N PRO A 14 2.05 15.11 -19.02
CA PRO A 14 1.36 14.00 -19.64
C PRO A 14 1.73 12.68 -18.96
N ILE A 15 0.74 11.81 -18.77
CA ILE A 15 0.98 10.47 -18.26
C ILE A 15 1.83 9.69 -19.27
N VAL A 16 3.04 9.34 -18.87
CA VAL A 16 3.93 8.50 -19.68
C VAL A 16 3.52 7.03 -19.52
N HIS A 17 3.00 6.44 -20.59
CA HIS A 17 2.65 5.02 -20.61
C HIS A 17 3.91 4.15 -20.57
N THR A 18 3.94 3.22 -19.63
CA THR A 18 5.04 2.27 -19.42
C THR A 18 4.46 0.89 -19.10
N GLU A 19 5.30 -0.14 -18.94
CA GLU A 19 4.83 -1.44 -18.45
C GLU A 19 4.11 -1.33 -17.09
N ARG A 20 4.51 -0.37 -16.25
CA ARG A 20 3.89 -0.13 -14.95
C ARG A 20 2.64 0.73 -15.02
N VAL A 21 2.64 1.73 -15.89
CA VAL A 21 1.64 2.80 -15.97
C VAL A 21 0.86 2.63 -17.27
N GLN A 22 -0.36 2.10 -17.18
CA GLN A 22 -1.19 1.78 -18.34
C GLN A 22 -2.58 2.35 -18.16
N GLN A 23 -3.14 2.94 -19.22
CA GLN A 23 -4.56 3.28 -19.26
C GLN A 23 -5.34 2.07 -19.75
N ARG A 24 -6.41 1.73 -19.03
CA ARG A 24 -7.30 0.62 -19.35
C ARG A 24 -8.31 1.03 -20.43
N PRO A 25 -8.95 0.05 -21.10
CA PRO A 25 -9.96 0.33 -22.13
C PRO A 25 -11.17 1.14 -21.63
N ASP A 26 -11.47 1.09 -20.34
CA ASP A 26 -12.53 1.87 -19.69
C ASP A 26 -12.10 3.30 -19.33
N GLY A 27 -10.87 3.70 -19.68
CA GLY A 27 -10.30 5.01 -19.37
C GLY A 27 -9.55 5.08 -18.02
N SER A 28 -9.64 4.05 -17.18
CA SER A 28 -9.00 4.04 -15.85
C SER A 28 -7.47 3.97 -15.94
N LEU A 29 -6.76 4.72 -15.09
CA LEU A 29 -5.30 4.64 -14.98
C LEU A 29 -4.87 3.54 -14.00
N SER A 30 -4.04 2.60 -14.46
CA SER A 30 -3.50 1.49 -13.67
C SER A 30 -1.99 1.66 -13.49
N ILE A 31 -1.55 1.80 -12.24
CA ILE A 31 -0.13 1.90 -11.87
C ILE A 31 0.26 0.70 -11.01
N THR A 32 1.14 -0.17 -11.51
CA THR A 32 1.61 -1.36 -10.79
C THR A 32 2.94 -1.12 -10.10
N ARG A 33 3.21 -1.79 -8.97
CA ARG A 33 4.47 -1.69 -8.19
C ARG A 33 4.76 -0.30 -7.59
N LEU A 34 3.74 0.45 -7.16
CA LEU A 34 3.84 1.83 -6.68
C LEU A 34 5.12 2.15 -5.88
N VAL A 35 5.75 3.28 -6.21
CA VAL A 35 6.89 3.87 -5.52
C VAL A 35 6.52 5.24 -4.96
N ALA A 36 7.30 5.75 -4.01
CA ALA A 36 7.01 7.04 -3.36
C ALA A 36 6.89 8.21 -4.35
N LYS A 37 7.62 8.16 -5.48
CA LYS A 37 7.57 9.18 -6.55
C LYS A 37 6.28 9.16 -7.38
N ASP A 38 5.48 8.10 -7.28
CA ASP A 38 4.17 8.04 -7.93
C ASP A 38 3.10 8.81 -7.13
N ALA A 39 3.40 9.28 -5.92
CA ALA A 39 2.44 10.07 -5.14
C ALA A 39 2.25 11.45 -5.77
N GLY A 40 1.00 11.88 -5.90
CA GLY A 40 0.65 13.15 -6.54
C GLY A 40 -0.83 13.28 -6.84
N GLU A 41 -1.20 14.42 -7.44
CA GLU A 41 -2.53 14.64 -7.99
C GLU A 41 -2.57 14.17 -9.44
N TYR A 42 -3.60 13.39 -9.76
CA TYR A 42 -3.87 12.86 -11.09
C TYR A 42 -5.19 13.43 -11.59
N GLU A 43 -5.21 13.96 -12.81
CA GLU A 43 -6.41 14.50 -13.43
C GLU A 43 -6.93 13.54 -14.51
N CYS A 44 -8.22 13.25 -14.47
CA CYS A 44 -8.94 12.57 -15.53
C CYS A 44 -9.59 13.61 -16.44
N ILE A 45 -9.24 13.58 -17.73
CA ILE A 45 -9.74 14.52 -18.73
C ILE A 45 -10.61 13.73 -19.71
N ALA A 46 -11.91 14.03 -19.73
CA ALA A 46 -12.87 13.40 -20.64
C ALA A 46 -13.33 14.41 -21.68
N THR A 47 -13.18 14.06 -22.95
CA THR A 47 -13.54 14.93 -24.09
C THR A 47 -14.59 14.24 -24.96
N SER A 48 -15.63 14.97 -25.32
CA SER A 48 -16.65 14.60 -26.30
C SER A 48 -16.86 15.74 -27.31
N GLU A 49 -17.73 15.53 -28.30
CA GLU A 49 -18.10 16.58 -29.26
C GLU A 49 -18.78 17.79 -28.60
N THR A 50 -19.40 17.60 -27.43
CA THR A 50 -20.10 18.65 -26.71
C THR A 50 -19.21 19.43 -25.74
N GLY A 51 -17.98 18.98 -25.49
CA GLY A 51 -17.04 19.69 -24.63
C GLY A 51 -16.00 18.81 -23.94
N THR A 52 -15.34 19.38 -22.94
CA THR A 52 -14.32 18.71 -22.13
C THR A 52 -14.61 18.94 -20.65
N ILE A 53 -14.54 17.87 -19.86
CA ILE A 53 -14.67 17.92 -18.41
C ILE A 53 -13.44 17.29 -17.74
N ARG A 54 -13.19 17.69 -16.49
CA ARG A 54 -11.99 17.34 -15.74
C ARG A 54 -12.33 16.97 -14.31
N ALA A 55 -11.63 15.98 -13.77
CA ALA A 55 -11.76 15.57 -12.37
C ALA A 55 -10.43 15.10 -11.80
N SER A 56 -10.03 15.64 -10.65
CA SER A 56 -8.78 15.29 -9.97
C SER A 56 -8.94 14.22 -8.89
N SER A 57 -7.88 13.45 -8.66
CA SER A 57 -7.75 12.50 -7.56
C SER A 57 -6.33 12.48 -7.01
N VAL A 58 -6.17 12.40 -5.68
CA VAL A 58 -4.86 12.36 -5.03
C VAL A 58 -4.45 10.91 -4.74
N LEU A 59 -3.31 10.50 -5.30
CA LEU A 59 -2.68 9.22 -5.00
C LEU A 59 -1.70 9.37 -3.84
N ALA A 60 -2.06 8.85 -2.68
CA ALA A 60 -1.15 8.73 -1.54
C ALA A 60 -0.46 7.35 -1.54
N VAL A 61 0.86 7.32 -1.56
CA VAL A 61 1.66 6.09 -1.47
C VAL A 61 2.26 5.98 -0.06
N TYR A 62 1.98 4.88 0.63
CA TYR A 62 2.49 4.60 1.99
C TYR A 62 3.50 3.46 1.99
N ASN A 63 4.47 3.54 2.89
CA ASN A 63 5.37 2.42 3.15
C ASN A 63 4.60 1.25 3.79
N ARG A 64 4.84 0.04 3.28
CA ARG A 64 4.21 -1.18 3.82
C ARG A 64 4.69 -1.43 5.26
N THR A 65 3.73 -1.73 6.14
CA THR A 65 4.04 -2.22 7.49
C THR A 65 4.75 -3.56 7.40
N ARG A 66 5.81 -3.71 8.18
CA ARG A 66 6.60 -4.94 8.26
C ARG A 66 7.03 -5.22 9.69
N VAL A 67 7.11 -6.50 10.04
CA VAL A 67 7.68 -6.94 11.32
C VAL A 67 9.20 -6.83 11.26
N SER A 68 9.80 -6.12 12.22
CA SER A 68 11.24 -5.88 12.31
C SER A 68 11.63 -5.42 13.74
N PRO A 69 12.52 -6.14 14.45
CA PRO A 69 13.08 -7.43 14.06
C PRO A 69 11.99 -8.51 14.01
N ARG A 70 12.21 -9.53 13.18
CA ARG A 70 11.33 -10.72 13.17
C ARG A 70 11.51 -11.45 14.51
N PRO A 71 10.42 -11.98 15.10
CA PRO A 71 10.52 -12.84 16.28
C PRO A 71 11.46 -14.02 16.04
N ALA A 72 12.09 -14.50 17.11
CA ALA A 72 12.87 -15.73 17.05
C ALA A 72 12.00 -16.91 16.59
N ALA A 73 12.52 -17.72 15.67
CA ALA A 73 11.79 -18.88 15.13
C ALA A 73 11.51 -19.94 16.21
N ARG A 74 12.37 -20.02 17.23
CA ARG A 74 12.21 -20.87 18.39
C ARG A 74 12.73 -20.16 19.62
N VAL A 75 11.98 -20.26 20.72
CA VAL A 75 12.41 -19.90 22.07
C VAL A 75 12.25 -21.15 22.92
N GLU A 76 13.34 -21.61 23.52
CA GLU A 76 13.36 -22.76 24.44
C GLU A 76 13.53 -22.22 25.86
N ALA A 77 12.71 -22.71 26.78
CA ALA A 77 12.71 -22.28 28.18
C ALA A 77 12.39 -23.46 29.08
N ALA A 78 13.01 -23.50 30.26
CA ALA A 78 12.74 -24.54 31.25
C ALA A 78 11.33 -24.37 31.84
N LYS A 79 10.68 -25.47 32.24
CA LYS A 79 9.39 -25.42 32.93
C LYS A 79 9.49 -24.55 34.19
N GLY A 80 8.54 -23.63 34.37
CA GLY A 80 8.54 -22.68 35.49
C GLY A 80 9.45 -21.46 35.30
N SER A 81 10.22 -21.38 34.22
CA SER A 81 10.95 -20.17 33.84
C SER A 81 10.11 -19.24 32.99
N ASN A 82 10.51 -17.96 32.94
CA ASN A 82 9.86 -16.96 32.10
C ASN A 82 10.42 -17.01 30.67
N ALA A 83 9.53 -16.95 29.68
CA ALA A 83 9.91 -16.80 28.27
C ALA A 83 9.43 -15.45 27.74
N LEU A 84 10.28 -14.76 26.98
CA LEU A 84 9.94 -13.51 26.30
C LEU A 84 9.94 -13.73 24.79
N LEU A 85 8.80 -13.47 24.16
CA LEU A 85 8.65 -13.45 22.71
C LEU A 85 8.65 -12.00 22.24
N ASN A 86 9.75 -11.55 21.65
CA ASN A 86 9.85 -10.19 21.12
C ASN A 86 9.19 -10.09 19.74
N CYS A 87 8.34 -9.09 19.56
CA CYS A 87 7.78 -8.69 18.27
C CYS A 87 7.72 -7.17 18.20
N SER A 88 8.22 -6.61 17.11
CA SER A 88 8.10 -5.18 16.82
C SER A 88 7.79 -5.02 15.33
N ALA A 89 7.08 -3.94 14.99
CA ALA A 89 6.71 -3.63 13.63
C ALA A 89 7.10 -2.20 13.29
N ILE A 90 7.41 -1.98 12.02
CA ILE A 90 7.69 -0.67 11.44
C ILE A 90 6.56 -0.37 10.45
N ALA A 91 5.92 0.77 10.60
CA ALA A 91 4.89 1.29 9.69
C ALA A 91 5.38 2.58 9.00
N ASP A 92 4.62 3.07 8.02
CA ASP A 92 4.77 4.44 7.53
C ASP A 92 4.65 5.44 8.70
N SER A 93 5.48 6.49 8.72
CA SER A 93 5.50 7.45 9.82
C SER A 93 4.15 8.13 10.05
N ARG A 94 3.37 8.33 8.99
CA ARG A 94 2.01 8.90 9.05
C ARG A 94 1.00 7.95 9.71
N LEU A 95 1.35 6.68 9.85
CA LEU A 95 0.52 5.64 10.47
C LEU A 95 1.12 5.13 11.79
N ALA A 96 2.22 5.70 12.26
CA ALA A 96 2.94 5.22 13.44
C ALA A 96 2.07 5.23 14.70
N ASN A 97 1.23 6.26 14.87
CA ASN A 97 0.28 6.37 16.00
C ASN A 97 -0.93 5.42 15.91
N ARG A 98 -1.09 4.73 14.77
CA ARG A 98 -2.18 3.77 14.50
C ARG A 98 -1.67 2.33 14.39
N LEU A 99 -0.38 2.10 14.66
CA LEU A 99 0.22 0.77 14.60
C LEU A 99 -0.14 -0.03 15.85
N THR A 100 -0.76 -1.20 15.65
CA THR A 100 -1.06 -2.15 16.73
C THR A 100 -0.32 -3.46 16.48
N VAL A 101 0.30 -4.01 17.53
CA VAL A 101 0.94 -5.33 17.51
C VAL A 101 0.13 -6.26 18.42
N SER A 102 -0.26 -7.42 17.88
CA SER A 102 -1.00 -8.45 18.63
C SER A 102 -0.38 -9.83 18.40
N TRP A 103 -0.59 -10.72 19.36
CA TRP A 103 -0.12 -12.11 19.32
C TRP A 103 -1.28 -13.06 19.08
N ALA A 104 -1.00 -14.18 18.42
CA ALA A 104 -1.91 -15.30 18.28
C ALA A 104 -1.20 -16.58 18.73
N TYR A 105 -1.84 -17.34 19.63
CA TYR A 105 -1.36 -18.63 20.10
C TYR A 105 -2.11 -19.76 19.38
N ARG A 106 -1.38 -20.78 18.91
CA ARG A 106 -1.96 -21.98 18.28
C ARG A 106 -1.34 -23.23 18.93
N PRO A 107 -2.09 -24.02 19.70
CA PRO A 107 -1.57 -25.23 20.33
C PRO A 107 -1.31 -26.32 19.28
N THR A 108 -0.18 -27.03 19.37
CA THR A 108 0.26 -28.06 18.43
C THR A 108 0.19 -29.47 19.03
N PHE A 109 -0.97 -29.89 19.54
CA PHE A 109 -1.29 -31.16 20.23
C PHE A 109 -1.17 -31.14 21.77
N GLY A 110 -2.23 -31.60 22.43
CA GLY A 110 -2.25 -31.95 23.85
C GLY A 110 -2.20 -30.78 24.83
N GLY A 111 -2.93 -29.69 24.56
CA GLY A 111 -3.10 -28.63 25.55
C GLY A 111 -3.75 -29.20 26.80
N GLU A 112 -2.95 -29.57 27.81
CA GLU A 112 -3.45 -29.78 29.16
C GLU A 112 -4.31 -28.56 29.51
N SER A 113 -5.57 -28.86 29.83
CA SER A 113 -6.58 -27.90 30.23
C SER A 113 -6.06 -27.07 31.40
N TYR A 114 -5.59 -25.86 31.13
CA TYR A 114 -5.41 -24.85 32.15
C TYR A 114 -6.81 -24.32 32.51
N ARG A 115 -7.42 -24.92 33.54
CA ARG A 115 -8.54 -24.29 34.27
C ARG A 115 -7.94 -23.51 35.44
N PRO A 116 -8.41 -22.27 35.70
CA PRO A 116 -8.00 -21.50 36.86
C PRO A 116 -8.41 -22.19 38.17
#